data_AF-A0A931E1A8-F1
#
_entry.id   AF-A0A931E1A8-F1
#
_cell.length_a   1.000
_cell.length_b   1.000
_cell.length_c   1.000
_cell.angle_alpha   90.00
_cell.angle_beta   90.00
_cell.angle_gamma   90.00
#
_symmetry.space_group_name_H-M   'P 1'
#
loop_
_entity.id
_entity.type
_entity.pdbx_description
1 polymer ?
#
loop_
_entity_poly.entity_id
_entity_poly.type
_entity_poly.pdbx_seq_one_letter_code
_entity_poly.pdbx_strand_id
1 'polypeptide(L)'
;MNPPNGLNQGLDLSGLNLDFGSDASGSEASTGVASASDSPVAAPEGDAVARIAGLLLTLGAVDDAEKVTSASTLDSLGVDSLTRIELAVRAEELFGFRVDEELFRSWTTIGDMAAYVDEHEAAAST
;
A
#
# COMPACT_ATOMS: atom_id res chain seq x y z
N MET A 1 57.23 -43.19 12.51
CA MET A 1 56.33 -42.39 13.37
C MET A 1 54.98 -42.29 12.69
N ASN A 2 53.92 -42.76 13.35
CA ASN A 2 52.51 -42.64 12.97
C ASN A 2 51.79 -41.92 14.13
N PRO A 3 50.98 -40.88 13.92
CA PRO A 3 49.99 -40.48 14.91
C PRO A 3 48.68 -41.27 14.72
N PRO A 4 47.97 -41.58 15.82
CA PRO A 4 46.85 -42.52 15.82
C PRO A 4 45.49 -41.86 15.52
N ASN A 5 44.61 -42.66 14.88
CA ASN A 5 43.16 -42.74 15.05
C ASN A 5 42.37 -41.45 15.39
N GLY A 6 41.83 -40.80 14.36
CA GLY A 6 40.67 -39.92 14.49
C GLY A 6 39.38 -40.73 14.41
N LEU A 7 38.82 -41.08 15.56
CA LEU A 7 37.50 -41.71 15.70
C LEU A 7 36.41 -40.70 15.32
N ASN A 8 35.74 -40.90 14.18
CA ASN A 8 34.45 -40.27 13.91
C ASN A 8 33.39 -40.96 14.78
N GLN A 9 33.14 -40.40 15.97
CA GLN A 9 31.97 -40.74 16.78
C GLN A 9 30.89 -39.69 16.51
N GLY A 10 29.77 -40.13 15.95
CA GLY A 10 28.61 -39.29 15.68
C GLY A 10 28.10 -38.63 16.95
N LEU A 11 27.84 -37.33 16.87
CA LEU A 11 27.16 -36.58 17.93
C LEU A 11 25.70 -37.04 17.97
N ASP A 12 25.38 -37.91 18.92
CA ASP A 12 24.01 -38.28 19.25
C ASP A 12 23.35 -37.11 20.01
N LEU A 13 22.40 -36.44 19.35
CA LEU A 13 21.68 -35.26 19.88
C LEU A 13 20.33 -35.61 20.53
N SER A 14 20.09 -36.88 20.87
CA SER A 14 18.79 -37.37 21.34
C SER A 14 18.43 -37.02 22.80
N GLY A 15 19.19 -36.13 23.47
CA GLY A 15 19.06 -35.90 24.92
C GLY A 15 19.00 -34.44 25.38
N LEU A 16 18.95 -33.46 24.47
CA LEU A 16 18.88 -32.04 24.86
C LEU A 16 17.43 -31.61 25.12
N ASN A 17 16.96 -31.86 26.33
CA ASN A 17 15.73 -31.25 26.84
C ASN A 17 16.06 -29.80 27.27
N LEU A 18 15.79 -28.85 26.37
CA LEU A 18 16.00 -27.42 26.62
C LEU A 18 14.85 -26.89 27.50
N ASP A 19 15.07 -26.88 28.81
CA ASP A 19 14.21 -26.20 29.78
C ASP A 19 14.50 -24.69 29.75
N PHE A 20 13.72 -23.94 28.95
CA PHE A 20 13.73 -22.48 29.02
C PHE A 20 12.70 -22.02 30.05
N GLY A 21 13.20 -21.88 31.27
CA GLY A 21 12.46 -21.36 32.41
C GLY A 21 11.76 -20.04 32.08
N SER A 22 10.46 -20.07 32.37
CA SER A 22 9.58 -18.96 32.65
C SER A 22 10.18 -17.99 33.68
N ASP A 23 10.26 -16.70 33.36
CA ASP A 23 9.70 -15.65 34.21
C ASP A 23 9.58 -14.30 33.46
N ALA A 24 8.60 -13.53 33.92
CA ALA A 24 8.47 -12.08 33.86
C ALA A 24 7.74 -11.42 32.67
N SER A 25 6.54 -10.95 33.05
CA SER A 25 6.13 -9.55 32.93
C SER A 25 5.16 -9.18 31.79
N GLY A 26 3.97 -8.72 32.18
CA GLY A 26 3.19 -7.77 31.39
C GLY A 26 1.87 -8.28 30.81
N SER A 27 0.92 -8.70 31.66
CA SER A 27 -0.50 -8.74 31.26
C SER A 27 -1.05 -7.32 31.27
N GLU A 28 -0.80 -6.56 30.21
CA GLU A 28 -1.50 -5.30 29.97
C GLU A 28 -2.91 -5.61 29.47
N ALA A 29 -3.88 -5.33 30.34
CA ALA A 29 -5.23 -5.06 29.94
C ALA A 29 -5.24 -3.76 29.12
N SER A 30 -5.68 -3.82 27.87
CA SER A 30 -6.48 -2.74 27.31
C SER A 30 -7.18 -3.25 26.06
N THR A 31 -8.46 -3.57 26.23
CA THR A 31 -9.46 -3.59 25.17
C THR A 31 -9.50 -2.21 24.53
N GLY A 32 -8.67 -2.01 23.52
CA GLY A 32 -8.69 -0.86 22.63
C GLY A 32 -9.76 -1.06 21.56
N VAL A 33 -11.03 -0.88 21.95
CA VAL A 33 -12.09 -0.51 21.01
C VAL A 33 -11.95 0.98 20.71
N ALA A 34 -11.47 1.28 19.51
CA ALA A 34 -11.67 2.55 18.82
C ALA A 34 -11.65 2.18 17.34
N SER A 35 -12.79 1.82 16.73
CA SER A 35 -13.81 2.79 16.29
C SER A 35 -13.15 4.02 15.65
N ALA A 36 -12.59 3.81 14.47
CA ALA A 36 -12.56 4.82 13.43
C ALA A 36 -13.32 4.25 12.23
N SER A 37 -14.62 4.55 12.22
CA SER A 37 -15.52 4.68 11.06
C SER A 37 -15.46 3.55 10.03
N ASP A 38 -16.25 2.49 10.23
CA ASP A 38 -17.52 2.38 9.47
C ASP A 38 -18.17 3.74 9.17
N SER A 39 -17.87 4.28 7.99
CA SER A 39 -18.77 5.17 7.28
C SER A 39 -19.23 4.43 6.03
N PRO A 40 -20.46 3.94 5.95
CA PRO A 40 -21.09 3.70 4.67
C PRO A 40 -21.57 5.06 4.17
N VAL A 41 -20.64 5.89 3.71
CA VAL A 41 -20.98 6.96 2.78
C VAL A 41 -20.40 6.57 1.43
N ALA A 42 -21.15 5.73 0.73
CA ALA A 42 -21.13 5.70 -0.71
C ALA A 42 -21.60 7.09 -1.21
N ALA A 43 -20.72 8.09 -1.12
CA ALA A 43 -20.63 9.14 -2.13
C ALA A 43 -19.83 8.54 -3.29
N PRO A 44 -20.19 8.87 -4.55
CA PRO A 44 -20.09 7.92 -5.65
C PRO A 44 -18.65 7.44 -5.81
N GLU A 45 -18.45 6.13 -5.92
CA GLU A 45 -17.18 5.52 -6.37
C GLU A 45 -16.79 5.95 -7.81
N GLY A 46 -17.35 7.04 -8.34
CA GLY A 46 -17.52 7.24 -9.76
C GLY A 46 -17.27 8.63 -10.30
N ASP A 47 -16.90 9.65 -9.51
CA ASP A 47 -16.49 10.94 -10.10
C ASP A 47 -14.97 11.10 -10.12
N ALA A 48 -14.30 11.17 -8.97
CA ALA A 48 -12.83 11.27 -8.94
C ALA A 48 -12.14 10.05 -9.59
N VAL A 49 -12.58 8.83 -9.26
CA VAL A 49 -12.07 7.59 -9.89
C VAL A 49 -12.30 7.61 -11.41
N ALA A 50 -13.48 8.01 -11.88
CA ALA A 50 -13.77 8.06 -13.32
C ALA A 50 -12.96 9.17 -14.02
N ARG A 51 -12.75 10.32 -13.38
CA ARG A 51 -11.87 11.39 -13.88
C ARG A 51 -10.42 10.90 -14.00
N ILE A 52 -9.91 10.21 -12.99
CA ILE A 52 -8.56 9.60 -13.02
C ILE A 52 -8.49 8.50 -14.10
N ALA A 53 -9.51 7.65 -14.22
CA ALA A 53 -9.58 6.63 -15.27
C ALA A 53 -9.59 7.27 -16.68
N GLY A 54 -10.26 8.40 -16.85
CA GLY A 54 -10.24 9.19 -18.09
C GLY A 54 -8.86 9.75 -18.42
N LEU A 55 -8.09 10.16 -17.40
CA LEU A 55 -6.69 10.55 -17.59
C LEU A 55 -5.84 9.36 -18.06
N LEU A 56 -5.99 8.19 -17.43
CA LEU A 56 -5.27 6.98 -17.82
C LEU A 56 -5.59 6.54 -19.24
N LEU A 57 -6.86 6.64 -19.66
CA LEU A 57 -7.27 6.38 -21.04
C LEU A 57 -6.61 7.36 -22.02
N THR A 58 -6.57 8.65 -21.67
CA THR A 58 -5.94 9.70 -22.49
C THR A 58 -4.42 9.50 -22.62
N LEU A 59 -3.79 8.98 -21.57
CA LEU A 59 -2.36 8.64 -21.55
C LEU A 59 -2.05 7.31 -22.25
N GLY A 60 -3.08 6.54 -22.64
CA GLY A 60 -2.91 5.22 -23.23
C GLY A 60 -2.43 4.15 -22.25
N ALA A 61 -2.54 4.41 -20.95
CA ALA A 61 -2.20 3.44 -19.90
C ALA A 61 -3.23 2.30 -19.84
N VAL A 62 -4.49 2.61 -20.13
CA VAL A 62 -5.59 1.64 -20.22
C VAL A 62 -6.32 1.80 -21.55
N ASP A 63 -6.93 0.70 -22.00
CA ASP A 63 -7.77 0.63 -23.19
C ASP A 63 -9.24 0.93 -22.89
N ASP A 64 -9.63 0.84 -21.62
CA ASP A 64 -11.00 1.01 -21.15
C ASP A 64 -11.01 1.57 -19.72
N ALA A 65 -11.62 2.74 -19.55
CA ALA A 65 -11.75 3.40 -18.26
C ALA A 65 -12.66 2.63 -17.30
N GLU A 66 -13.62 1.84 -17.79
CA GLU A 66 -14.55 1.08 -16.95
C GLU A 66 -13.88 -0.08 -16.20
N LYS A 67 -12.68 -0.50 -16.64
CA LYS A 67 -11.87 -1.52 -15.96
C LYS A 67 -11.07 -0.96 -14.78
N VAL A 68 -11.01 0.36 -14.63
CA VAL A 68 -10.26 1.02 -13.56
C VAL A 68 -11.15 1.08 -12.33
N THR A 69 -10.65 0.54 -11.22
CA THR A 69 -11.34 0.55 -9.93
C THR A 69 -10.48 1.26 -8.89
N SER A 70 -11.07 1.66 -7.77
CA SER A 70 -10.32 2.21 -6.63
C SER A 70 -9.23 1.26 -6.12
N ALA A 71 -9.46 -0.05 -6.21
CA ALA A 71 -8.50 -1.09 -5.82
C ALA A 71 -7.37 -1.32 -6.84
N SER A 72 -7.49 -0.81 -8.06
CA SER A 72 -6.46 -0.96 -9.09
C SER A 72 -5.19 -0.22 -8.68
N THR A 73 -4.04 -0.91 -8.75
CA THR A 73 -2.73 -0.29 -8.52
C THR A 73 -2.18 0.29 -9.81
N LEU A 74 -1.39 1.36 -9.72
CA LEU A 74 -0.70 1.93 -10.88
C LEU A 74 0.11 0.88 -11.64
N ASP A 75 0.80 0.01 -10.89
CA ASP A 75 1.61 -1.08 -11.45
C ASP A 75 0.73 -2.13 -12.16
N SER A 76 -0.44 -2.49 -11.61
CA SER A 76 -1.37 -3.46 -12.23
C SER A 76 -1.99 -2.94 -13.53
N LEU A 77 -2.11 -1.61 -13.64
CA LEU A 77 -2.59 -0.91 -14.83
C LEU A 77 -1.47 -0.66 -15.85
N GLY A 78 -0.23 -1.09 -15.57
CA GLY A 78 0.89 -0.89 -16.48
C GLY A 78 1.37 0.57 -16.56
N VAL A 79 1.07 1.40 -15.56
CA VAL A 79 1.52 2.80 -15.50
C VAL A 79 3.02 2.83 -15.21
N ASP A 80 3.80 3.12 -16.23
CA ASP A 80 5.25 3.27 -16.12
C ASP A 80 5.65 4.60 -15.46
N SER A 81 6.97 4.77 -15.21
CA SER A 81 7.50 5.95 -14.55
C SER A 81 7.22 7.26 -15.30
N LEU A 82 7.22 7.25 -16.64
CA LEU A 82 6.96 8.44 -17.45
C LEU A 82 5.47 8.77 -17.44
N THR A 83 4.62 7.77 -17.65
CA THR A 83 3.17 7.91 -17.56
C THR A 83 2.74 8.40 -16.17
N ARG A 84 3.41 7.95 -15.10
CA ARG A 84 3.14 8.42 -13.73
C ARG A 84 3.43 9.91 -13.55
N ILE A 85 4.51 10.42 -14.14
CA ILE A 85 4.84 11.85 -14.13
C ILE A 85 3.79 12.65 -14.91
N GLU A 86 3.40 12.18 -16.09
CA GLU A 86 2.36 12.86 -16.88
C GLU A 86 0.99 12.83 -16.20
N LEU A 87 0.65 11.72 -15.53
CA LEU A 87 -0.56 11.60 -14.72
C LEU A 87 -0.58 12.62 -13.59
N ALA A 88 0.54 12.79 -12.87
CA ALA A 88 0.65 13.78 -11.80
C ALA A 88 0.43 15.20 -12.33
N VAL A 89 1.09 15.59 -13.42
CA VAL A 89 0.94 16.92 -14.02
C VAL A 89 -0.51 17.17 -14.46
N ARG A 90 -1.14 16.22 -15.15
CA ARG A 90 -2.54 16.37 -15.59
C ARG A 90 -3.53 16.37 -14.43
N ALA A 91 -3.24 15.64 -13.35
CA ALA A 91 -4.05 15.68 -12.14
C ALA A 91 -3.96 17.07 -11.47
N GLU A 92 -2.77 17.67 -11.36
CA GLU A 92 -2.62 19.04 -10.86
C GLU A 92 -3.44 20.05 -11.69
N GLU A 93 -3.37 19.93 -13.03
CA GLU A 93 -4.10 20.79 -13.95
C GLU A 93 -5.63 20.61 -13.86
N LEU A 94 -6.10 19.37 -13.71
CA LEU A 94 -7.52 19.03 -13.70
C LEU A 94 -8.19 19.36 -12.36
N PHE A 95 -7.53 19.03 -11.25
CA PHE A 95 -8.10 19.12 -9.90
C PHE A 95 -7.64 20.36 -9.13
N GLY A 96 -6.62 21.07 -9.62
CA GLY A 96 -6.16 22.34 -9.04
C GLY A 96 -5.35 22.21 -7.75
N PHE A 97 -4.87 21.00 -7.40
CA PHE A 97 -3.93 20.79 -6.30
C PHE A 97 -2.49 20.63 -6.79
N ARG A 98 -1.55 20.64 -5.85
CA ARG A 98 -0.14 20.31 -6.11
C ARG A 98 0.19 18.90 -5.64
N VAL A 99 0.98 18.21 -6.45
CA VAL A 99 1.56 16.90 -6.16
C VAL A 99 3.00 17.12 -5.76
N ASP A 100 3.31 16.95 -4.49
CA ASP A 100 4.69 16.94 -4.01
C ASP A 100 5.33 15.54 -4.14
N GLU A 101 6.62 15.47 -3.82
CA GLU A 101 7.39 14.22 -3.91
C GLU A 101 6.89 13.15 -2.92
N GLU A 102 6.33 13.54 -1.78
CA GLU A 102 5.80 12.59 -0.80
C GLU A 102 4.51 11.97 -1.32
N LEU A 103 3.57 12.79 -1.77
CA LEU A 103 2.31 12.35 -2.36
C LEU A 103 2.56 11.47 -3.59
N PHE A 104 3.45 11.91 -4.49
CA PHE A 104 3.83 11.14 -5.68
C PHE A 104 4.37 9.74 -5.35
N ARG A 105 5.14 9.60 -4.26
CA ARG A 105 5.66 8.31 -3.80
C ARG A 105 4.63 7.47 -3.03
N SER A 106 3.67 8.13 -2.39
CA SER A 106 2.62 7.45 -1.61
C SER A 106 1.54 6.82 -2.49
N TRP A 107 1.30 7.39 -3.68
CA TRP A 107 0.29 6.89 -4.62
C TRP A 107 0.59 5.47 -5.09
N THR A 108 -0.21 4.53 -4.58
CA THR A 108 -0.11 3.11 -4.89
C THR A 108 -1.33 2.66 -5.70
N THR A 109 -2.52 3.13 -5.31
CA THR A 109 -3.81 2.79 -5.90
C THR A 109 -4.52 4.02 -6.45
N ILE A 110 -5.47 3.77 -7.36
CA ILE A 110 -6.38 4.83 -7.85
C ILE A 110 -7.26 5.37 -6.72
N GLY A 111 -7.60 4.53 -5.73
CA GLY A 111 -8.30 4.95 -4.52
C GLY A 111 -7.53 6.00 -3.73
N ASP A 112 -6.22 5.83 -3.55
CA ASP A 112 -5.38 6.82 -2.83
C ASP A 112 -5.42 8.19 -3.51
N MET A 113 -5.38 8.19 -4.84
CA MET A 113 -5.46 9.41 -5.64
C MET A 113 -6.86 10.05 -5.55
N ALA A 114 -7.91 9.25 -5.67
CA ALA A 114 -9.30 9.72 -5.60
C ALA A 114 -9.64 10.29 -4.23
N ALA A 115 -9.21 9.64 -3.14
CA ALA A 115 -9.41 10.14 -1.78
C ALA A 115 -8.76 11.53 -1.61
N TYR A 116 -7.53 11.71 -2.12
CA TYR A 116 -6.86 13.00 -2.06
C TYR A 116 -7.58 14.10 -2.86
N VAL A 117 -8.10 13.76 -4.05
CA VAL A 117 -8.92 14.67 -4.86
C VAL A 117 -10.15 15.12 -4.06
N ASP A 118 -10.90 14.17 -3.50
CA ASP A 118 -12.15 14.43 -2.78
C ASP A 118 -11.91 15.32 -1.54
N GLU A 119 -10.83 15.05 -0.79
CA GLU A 119 -10.44 15.85 0.37
C GLU A 119 -10.10 17.31 -0.02
N HIS A 120 -9.40 17.50 -1.14
CA HIS A 120 -8.99 18.83 -1.61
C HIS A 120 -10.13 19.63 -2.25
N GLU A 121 -11.04 18.99 -2.99
CA GLU A 121 -12.20 19.67 -3.58
C GLU A 121 -13.24 20.09 -2.53
N ALA A 122 -13.38 19.30 -1.45
CA ALA A 122 -14.20 19.67 -0.30
C ALA A 122 -13.66 20.94 0.41
N ALA A 123 -12.33 21.06 0.53
CA ALA A 123 -11.69 22.22 1.15
C ALA A 123 -11.75 23.48 0.28
N ALA A 124 -11.75 23.35 -1.06
CA ALA A 124 -11.83 24.48 -2.00
C ALA A 124 -13.23 25.11 -2.10
N SER A 125 -14.27 24.43 -1.62
CA SER A 125 -15.67 24.85 -1.73
C SER A 125 -16.21 25.62 -0.50
N THR A 126 -15.33 25.96 0.45
CA THR A 126 -15.67 26.73 1.68
C THR A 126 -15.13 28.16 1.61
#